data_AF-A0A2E7RU08-F1
#
_entry.id   AF-A0A2E7RU08-F1
#
_cell.length_a   1.000
_cell.length_b   1.000
_cell.length_c   1.000
_cell.angle_alpha   90.00
_cell.angle_beta   90.00
_cell.angle_gamma   90.00
#
_symmetry.space_group_name_H-M   'P 1'
#
loop_
_entity.id
_entity.type
_entity.pdbx_description
1 polymer ?
#
loop_
_entity_poly.entity_id
_entity_poly.type
_entity_poly.pdbx_seq_one_letter_code
_entity_poly.pdbx_strand_id
1 'polypeptide(L)'
;MATNGPKNRFLGGGPKEQRDIPFMIFAGSLVLMLVGAAEFLWSGQGRETWLVVSGTLPFFILTAVLLFGGIGFWLKSDKFSGPELALFVGITLPCSYITLAFAFLWFTDMGHTVIWNSRIQDVTWEEGWIDKADHKDDSDTRHQPSYTIRTAADEMVSTTRSTWLTLVKRFGGQGKVKSERNLMADMEDSRRGANRGSTSRRGSDRDVSDRDGIPEIHTITWDGRESTSVPTSREHIETNYLQAADTSLKIAGVKQDYLTYLVDYPRVTSGQFGQIEFDRVIEQKVKVGGGFHQLVDRKLDQALQTLGSKKQCNIVVYVVGTENVGFFQALREHWKEGKKNDICVCIGYTKKKIRWCKIMTYTDRTLFVENLERDVRRLETLDGKGDALVNSILTNINATGDAGYLRKPMADFEFLAVDITMPWLTQALAFLWACVWLSPTIYICIRN
;
A
#
# COMPACT_ATOMS: atom_id res chain seq x y z
N MET A 1 -15.41 93.47 14.42
CA MET A 1 -14.35 92.73 15.16
C MET A 1 -14.87 91.32 15.41
N ALA A 2 -14.28 90.34 14.74
CA ALA A 2 -14.55 88.92 14.90
C ALA A 2 -13.47 88.33 15.83
N THR A 3 -13.86 87.48 16.78
CA THR A 3 -12.94 86.64 17.54
C THR A 3 -13.25 85.18 17.25
N ASN A 4 -12.22 84.50 16.73
CA ASN A 4 -12.21 83.12 16.26
C ASN A 4 -12.29 82.13 17.43
N GLY A 5 -13.25 81.19 17.36
CA GLY A 5 -13.25 79.97 18.16
C GLY A 5 -12.48 78.84 17.44
N PRO A 6 -11.82 77.93 18.18
CA PRO A 6 -10.99 76.88 17.59
C PRO A 6 -11.84 75.77 16.96
N LYS A 7 -11.60 75.52 15.66
CA LYS A 7 -12.14 74.37 14.91
C LYS A 7 -11.39 73.10 15.31
N ASN A 8 -12.05 72.21 16.03
CA ASN A 8 -11.59 70.83 16.23
C ASN A 8 -11.67 70.07 14.90
N ARG A 9 -10.49 69.81 14.30
CA ARG A 9 -10.31 68.87 13.18
C ARG A 9 -10.55 67.46 13.71
N PHE A 10 -11.71 66.89 13.40
CA PHE A 10 -11.91 65.44 13.43
C PHE A 10 -10.97 64.82 12.39
N LEU A 11 -10.02 64.01 12.87
CA LEU A 11 -9.20 63.13 12.04
C LEU A 11 -10.13 62.09 11.41
N GLY A 12 -10.29 62.18 10.09
CA GLY A 12 -11.00 61.17 9.30
C GLY A 12 -10.28 59.84 9.44
N GLY A 13 -10.95 58.88 10.07
CA GLY A 13 -10.59 57.48 9.96
C GLY A 13 -10.76 57.06 8.51
N GLY A 14 -9.65 56.86 7.80
CA GLY A 14 -9.66 56.24 6.49
C GLY A 14 -10.37 54.89 6.55
N PRO A 15 -11.05 54.46 5.46
CA PRO A 15 -11.74 53.19 5.42
C PRO A 15 -10.76 52.10 5.84
N LYS A 16 -11.04 51.43 6.96
CA LYS A 16 -10.28 50.26 7.38
C LYS A 16 -10.40 49.27 6.22
N GLU A 17 -9.28 49.02 5.57
CA GLU A 17 -9.09 48.01 4.55
C GLU A 17 -9.52 46.67 5.17
N GLN A 18 -10.78 46.32 4.94
CA GLN A 18 -11.41 45.14 5.49
C GLN A 18 -10.82 43.98 4.68
N ARG A 19 -9.70 43.43 5.16
CA ARG A 19 -9.10 42.24 4.57
C ARG A 19 -10.20 41.21 4.39
N ASP A 20 -10.48 40.84 3.15
CA ASP A 20 -11.47 39.83 2.79
C ASP A 20 -10.99 38.46 3.29
N ILE A 21 -11.26 38.19 4.56
CA ILE A 21 -11.10 36.88 5.20
C ILE A 21 -11.70 35.76 4.34
N PRO A 22 -12.86 35.92 3.66
CA PRO A 22 -13.39 34.91 2.75
C PRO A 22 -12.47 34.59 1.57
N PHE A 23 -11.81 35.60 0.98
CA PHE A 23 -10.86 35.42 -0.12
C PHE A 23 -9.60 34.68 0.33
N MET A 24 -9.10 34.98 1.53
CA MET A 24 -7.95 34.29 2.13
C MET A 24 -8.23 32.81 2.41
N ILE A 25 -9.42 32.49 2.96
CA ILE A 25 -9.84 31.09 3.20
C ILE A 25 -9.97 30.32 1.87
N PHE A 26 -10.52 30.99 0.84
CA PHE A 26 -10.63 30.43 -0.50
C PHE A 26 -9.27 30.16 -1.15
N ALA A 27 -8.35 31.13 -1.14
CA ALA A 27 -7.02 30.97 -1.68
C ALA A 27 -6.24 29.85 -0.97
N GLY A 28 -6.35 29.77 0.37
CA GLY A 28 -5.76 28.67 1.15
C GLY A 28 -6.33 27.31 0.77
N SER A 29 -7.64 27.20 0.56
CA SER A 29 -8.29 25.95 0.15
C SER A 29 -7.90 25.51 -1.26
N LEU A 30 -7.76 26.45 -2.19
CA LEU A 30 -7.32 26.19 -3.56
C LEU A 30 -5.86 25.70 -3.59
N VAL A 31 -4.98 26.33 -2.81
CA VAL A 31 -3.58 25.89 -2.68
C VAL A 31 -3.51 24.47 -2.10
N LEU A 32 -4.30 24.16 -1.07
CA LEU A 32 -4.34 22.80 -0.51
C LEU A 32 -4.84 21.76 -1.52
N MET A 33 -5.86 22.09 -2.32
CA MET A 33 -6.32 21.20 -3.40
C MET A 33 -5.26 21.00 -4.50
N LEU A 34 -4.56 22.06 -4.90
CA LEU A 34 -3.50 21.98 -5.91
C LEU A 34 -2.27 21.23 -5.39
N VAL A 35 -1.88 21.42 -4.13
CA VAL A 35 -0.80 20.66 -3.47
C VAL A 35 -1.19 19.20 -3.35
N GLY A 36 -2.42 18.90 -2.92
CA GLY A 36 -2.92 17.52 -2.87
C GLY A 36 -2.93 16.86 -4.24
N ALA A 37 -3.37 17.56 -5.30
CA ALA A 37 -3.30 17.07 -6.68
C ALA A 37 -1.86 16.89 -7.17
N ALA A 38 -0.94 17.78 -6.83
CA ALA A 38 0.47 17.71 -7.22
C ALA A 38 1.19 16.55 -6.53
N GLU A 39 1.03 16.38 -5.20
CA GLU A 39 1.57 15.21 -4.48
C GLU A 39 0.98 13.90 -4.99
N PHE A 40 -0.32 13.89 -5.30
CA PHE A 40 -0.99 12.73 -5.88
C PHE A 40 -0.42 12.36 -7.25
N LEU A 41 -0.17 13.35 -8.11
CA LEU A 41 0.48 13.17 -9.43
C LEU A 41 1.97 12.79 -9.31
N TRP A 42 2.66 13.22 -8.26
CA TRP A 42 4.10 12.97 -8.06
C TRP A 42 4.41 11.62 -7.41
N SER A 43 3.45 10.98 -6.74
CA SER A 43 3.61 9.72 -5.98
C SER A 43 4.08 8.48 -6.76
N GLY A 44 4.35 8.58 -8.07
CA GLY A 44 4.98 7.50 -8.85
C GLY A 44 4.09 6.29 -9.16
N GLN A 45 2.87 6.23 -8.62
CA GLN A 45 1.87 5.18 -8.94
C GLN A 45 1.07 5.47 -10.23
N GLY A 46 1.70 6.11 -11.21
CA GLY A 46 1.08 6.96 -12.26
C GLY A 46 0.06 6.35 -13.23
N ARG A 47 -0.31 5.07 -13.11
CA ARG A 47 -1.39 4.45 -13.92
C ARG A 47 -2.64 4.12 -13.10
N GLU A 48 -2.47 3.59 -11.90
CA GLU A 48 -3.60 3.27 -11.02
C GLU A 48 -4.26 4.56 -10.50
N THR A 49 -3.44 5.57 -10.19
CA THR A 49 -3.90 6.93 -9.88
C THR A 49 -4.57 7.61 -11.07
N TRP A 50 -4.25 7.24 -12.31
CA TRP A 50 -4.88 7.83 -13.49
C TRP A 50 -6.31 7.31 -13.71
N LEU A 51 -6.60 6.05 -13.37
CA LEU A 51 -7.97 5.52 -13.36
C LEU A 51 -8.81 6.16 -12.25
N VAL A 52 -8.22 6.35 -11.07
CA VAL A 52 -8.83 7.10 -9.96
C VAL A 52 -9.17 8.51 -10.39
N VAL A 53 -8.19 9.21 -10.96
CA VAL A 53 -8.36 10.59 -11.41
C VAL A 53 -9.35 10.64 -12.55
N SER A 54 -9.20 9.87 -13.63
CA SER A 54 -10.10 9.94 -14.79
C SER A 54 -11.56 9.59 -14.45
N GLY A 55 -11.81 8.65 -13.54
CA GLY A 55 -13.16 8.34 -13.06
C GLY A 55 -13.77 9.43 -12.18
N THR A 56 -12.93 10.12 -11.38
CA THR A 56 -13.39 11.19 -10.47
C THR A 56 -13.26 12.60 -11.05
N LEU A 57 -12.51 12.77 -12.13
CA LEU A 57 -12.19 14.06 -12.76
C LEU A 57 -13.46 14.77 -13.24
N PRO A 58 -14.46 14.11 -13.85
CA PRO A 58 -15.73 14.76 -14.16
C PRO A 58 -16.43 15.31 -12.90
N PHE A 59 -16.36 14.61 -11.77
CA PHE A 59 -16.91 15.08 -10.50
C PHE A 59 -16.12 16.28 -9.95
N PHE A 60 -14.79 16.27 -10.05
CA PHE A 60 -13.96 17.42 -9.67
C PHE A 60 -14.22 18.64 -10.54
N ILE A 61 -14.32 18.45 -11.86
CA ILE A 61 -14.65 19.51 -12.81
C ILE A 61 -16.04 20.07 -12.49
N LEU A 62 -17.04 19.20 -12.27
CA LEU A 62 -18.39 19.63 -11.93
C LEU A 62 -18.44 20.38 -10.58
N THR A 63 -17.78 19.85 -9.55
CA THR A 63 -17.70 20.49 -8.22
C THR A 63 -17.00 21.84 -8.31
N ALA A 64 -15.90 21.92 -9.05
CA ALA A 64 -15.19 23.16 -9.30
C ALA A 64 -16.10 24.16 -10.05
N VAL A 65 -16.71 23.75 -11.16
CA VAL A 65 -17.61 24.61 -11.95
C VAL A 65 -18.77 25.14 -11.09
N LEU A 66 -19.34 24.31 -10.22
CA LEU A 66 -20.43 24.73 -9.34
C LEU A 66 -19.95 25.62 -8.19
N LEU A 67 -18.76 25.37 -7.65
CA LEU A 67 -18.16 26.20 -6.60
C LEU A 67 -17.74 27.58 -7.16
N PHE A 68 -16.99 27.61 -8.26
CA PHE A 68 -16.58 28.85 -8.94
C PHE A 68 -17.78 29.59 -9.56
N GLY A 69 -18.72 28.86 -10.16
CA GLY A 69 -19.96 29.42 -10.71
C GLY A 69 -20.85 29.99 -9.63
N GLY A 70 -20.99 29.29 -8.49
CA GLY A 70 -21.73 29.78 -7.32
C GLY A 70 -21.09 31.02 -6.71
N ILE A 71 -19.76 31.03 -6.53
CA ILE A 71 -19.02 32.21 -6.04
C ILE A 71 -19.11 33.37 -7.03
N GLY A 72 -18.97 33.13 -8.33
CA GLY A 72 -19.07 34.17 -9.36
C GLY A 72 -20.47 34.76 -9.47
N PHE A 73 -21.51 33.92 -9.32
CA PHE A 73 -22.90 34.38 -9.23
C PHE A 73 -23.14 35.20 -7.96
N TRP A 74 -22.59 34.76 -6.82
CA TRP A 74 -22.63 35.48 -5.56
C TRP A 74 -22.00 36.86 -5.67
N LEU A 75 -20.78 36.95 -6.23
CA LEU A 75 -20.07 38.23 -6.42
C LEU A 75 -20.82 39.24 -7.31
N LYS A 76 -21.72 38.76 -8.18
CA LYS A 76 -22.55 39.60 -9.04
C LYS A 76 -23.92 39.96 -8.46
N SER A 77 -24.34 39.30 -7.39
CA SER A 77 -25.68 39.46 -6.83
C SER A 77 -25.61 40.28 -5.55
N ASP A 78 -26.09 41.52 -5.62
CA ASP A 78 -26.16 42.45 -4.48
C ASP A 78 -27.10 41.97 -3.35
N LYS A 79 -27.80 40.84 -3.54
CA LYS A 79 -28.87 40.35 -2.67
C LYS A 79 -28.46 39.23 -1.72
N PHE A 80 -27.26 38.65 -1.85
CA PHE A 80 -26.89 37.53 -0.99
C PHE A 80 -26.49 37.97 0.41
N SER A 81 -27.10 37.33 1.41
CA SER A 81 -26.75 37.55 2.80
C SER A 81 -25.54 36.70 3.20
N GLY A 82 -24.70 37.21 4.12
CA GLY A 82 -23.58 36.44 4.68
C GLY A 82 -23.96 35.05 5.25
N PRO A 83 -25.12 34.88 5.92
CA PRO A 83 -25.60 33.57 6.34
C PRO A 83 -25.86 32.58 5.20
N GLU A 84 -26.33 33.04 4.04
CA GLU A 84 -26.55 32.16 2.87
C GLU A 84 -25.22 31.67 2.29
N LEU A 85 -24.19 32.52 2.29
CA LEU A 85 -22.84 32.10 1.91
C LEU A 85 -22.25 31.10 2.92
N ALA A 86 -22.42 31.36 4.22
CA ALA A 86 -21.96 30.46 5.27
C ALA A 86 -22.66 29.09 5.18
N LEU A 87 -23.96 29.07 4.87
CA LEU A 87 -24.72 27.85 4.61
C LEU A 87 -24.21 27.14 3.35
N PHE A 88 -24.01 27.87 2.26
CA PHE A 88 -23.51 27.30 1.00
C PHE A 88 -22.13 26.66 1.17
N VAL A 89 -21.18 27.37 1.78
CA VAL A 89 -19.83 26.86 2.04
C VAL A 89 -19.86 25.72 3.06
N GLY A 90 -20.64 25.89 4.14
CA GLY A 90 -20.77 24.92 5.23
C GLY A 90 -21.41 23.59 4.82
N ILE A 91 -22.23 23.58 3.76
CA ILE A 91 -22.77 22.34 3.17
C ILE A 91 -21.88 21.83 2.04
N THR A 92 -21.42 22.72 1.16
CA THR A 92 -20.73 22.32 -0.07
C THR A 92 -19.38 21.67 0.19
N LEU A 93 -18.57 22.20 1.12
CA LEU A 93 -17.25 21.64 1.40
C LEU A 93 -17.32 20.26 2.08
N PRO A 94 -18.15 20.02 3.11
CA PRO A 94 -18.32 18.67 3.64
C PRO A 94 -18.90 17.70 2.61
N CYS A 95 -19.83 18.16 1.76
CA CYS A 95 -20.39 17.33 0.69
C CYS A 95 -19.37 16.91 -0.36
N SER A 96 -18.48 17.79 -0.80
CA SER A 96 -17.41 17.44 -1.71
C SER A 96 -16.40 16.49 -1.06
N TYR A 97 -16.05 16.71 0.21
CA TYR A 97 -15.14 15.84 0.95
C TYR A 97 -15.70 14.42 1.14
N ILE A 98 -16.97 14.29 1.51
CA ILE A 98 -17.64 12.99 1.66
C ILE A 98 -17.75 12.27 0.32
N THR A 99 -18.05 12.99 -0.77
CA THR A 99 -18.07 12.40 -2.12
C THR A 99 -16.69 11.87 -2.50
N LEU A 100 -15.63 12.63 -2.20
CA LEU A 100 -14.25 12.20 -2.41
C LEU A 100 -13.90 10.96 -1.58
N ALA A 101 -14.34 10.91 -0.31
CA ALA A 101 -14.16 9.76 0.56
C ALA A 101 -14.88 8.52 0.01
N PHE A 102 -16.12 8.66 -0.49
CA PHE A 102 -16.84 7.54 -1.11
C PHE A 102 -16.18 7.06 -2.40
N ALA A 103 -15.72 7.98 -3.25
CA ALA A 103 -14.96 7.62 -4.43
C ALA A 103 -13.68 6.85 -4.04
N PHE A 104 -12.92 7.36 -3.07
CA PHE A 104 -11.72 6.70 -2.55
C PHE A 104 -12.02 5.29 -2.02
N LEU A 105 -13.05 5.13 -1.19
CA LEU A 105 -13.49 3.83 -0.69
C LEU A 105 -13.85 2.86 -1.82
N TRP A 106 -14.47 3.35 -2.89
CA TRP A 106 -14.73 2.51 -4.06
C TRP A 106 -13.44 2.06 -4.77
N PHE A 107 -12.47 2.96 -4.94
CA PHE A 107 -11.17 2.58 -5.52
C PHE A 107 -10.40 1.58 -4.66
N THR A 108 -10.53 1.63 -3.33
CA THR A 108 -9.90 0.63 -2.46
C THR A 108 -10.42 -0.79 -2.69
N ASP A 109 -11.64 -0.96 -3.21
CA ASP A 109 -12.22 -2.27 -3.52
C ASP A 109 -11.66 -2.89 -4.82
N MET A 110 -11.05 -2.07 -5.70
CA MET A 110 -10.32 -2.56 -6.88
C MET A 110 -8.89 -3.04 -6.56
N GLY A 111 -8.38 -2.60 -5.41
CA GLY A 111 -7.08 -2.99 -4.90
C GLY A 111 -7.15 -4.41 -4.35
N HIS A 112 -6.35 -5.30 -4.92
CA HIS A 112 -6.24 -6.66 -4.44
C HIS A 112 -4.82 -6.95 -3.95
N THR A 113 -4.73 -7.57 -2.78
CA THR A 113 -3.46 -7.88 -2.15
C THR A 113 -2.77 -9.06 -2.85
N VAL A 114 -1.66 -8.82 -3.54
CA VAL A 114 -0.76 -9.84 -4.08
C VAL A 114 0.42 -10.09 -3.13
N ILE A 115 1.02 -11.29 -3.19
CA ILE A 115 2.19 -11.64 -2.36
C ILE A 115 3.46 -11.53 -3.20
N TRP A 116 4.35 -10.62 -2.84
CA TRP A 116 5.66 -10.49 -3.46
C TRP A 116 6.70 -11.18 -2.61
N ASN A 117 7.54 -11.98 -3.27
CA ASN A 117 8.57 -12.77 -2.59
C ASN A 117 9.95 -12.24 -2.95
N SER A 118 10.79 -12.11 -1.94
CA SER A 118 12.16 -11.61 -2.04
C SER A 118 13.01 -12.22 -0.93
N ARG A 119 14.15 -11.59 -0.64
CA ARG A 119 15.00 -11.91 0.51
C ARG A 119 15.45 -10.62 1.18
N ILE A 120 15.86 -10.74 2.44
CA ILE A 120 16.52 -9.63 3.15
C ILE A 120 17.90 -9.39 2.52
N GLN A 121 18.18 -8.14 2.16
CA GLN A 121 19.46 -7.72 1.63
C GLN A 121 20.27 -6.95 2.68
N ASP A 122 19.67 -5.94 3.28
CA ASP A 122 20.31 -5.13 4.32
C ASP A 122 19.43 -5.04 5.56
N VAL A 123 20.06 -4.87 6.71
CA VAL A 123 19.37 -4.58 7.96
C VAL A 123 20.05 -3.39 8.61
N THR A 124 19.26 -2.37 8.90
CA THR A 124 19.73 -1.08 9.39
C THR A 124 19.11 -0.78 10.75
N TRP A 125 19.91 -0.26 11.65
CA TRP A 125 19.50 0.29 12.93
C TRP A 125 19.96 1.74 13.00
N GLU A 126 19.04 2.65 13.26
CA GLU A 126 19.31 4.05 13.52
C GLU A 126 19.18 4.31 15.02
N GLU A 127 20.19 4.93 15.61
CA GLU A 127 20.17 5.30 17.02
C GLU A 127 19.06 6.30 17.33
N GLY A 128 18.46 6.17 18.51
CA GLY A 128 17.55 7.20 19.01
C GLY A 128 18.35 8.45 19.38
N TRP A 129 17.82 9.62 19.08
CA TRP A 129 18.46 10.90 19.37
C TRP A 129 17.47 11.88 20.00
N ILE A 130 17.99 12.93 20.63
CA ILE A 130 17.18 13.96 21.28
C ILE A 130 17.39 15.24 20.51
N ASP A 131 16.30 15.83 20.00
CA ASP A 131 16.36 17.16 19.41
C ASP A 131 16.45 18.20 20.52
N LYS A 132 17.61 18.82 20.68
CA LYS A 132 17.84 19.91 21.64
C LYS A 132 17.65 21.29 21.02
N ALA A 133 17.17 21.38 19.78
CA ALA A 133 17.15 22.64 19.03
C ALA A 133 16.18 23.71 19.57
N ASP A 134 15.24 23.38 20.45
CA ASP A 134 14.33 24.37 21.05
C ASP A 134 14.51 24.47 22.57
N HIS A 135 15.51 25.26 23.00
CA HIS A 135 15.65 25.74 24.38
C HIS A 135 14.47 26.58 24.91
N LYS A 136 13.38 26.72 24.15
CA LYS A 136 12.21 27.54 24.50
C LYS A 136 10.98 26.74 24.93
N ASP A 137 10.92 25.44 24.66
CA ASP A 137 9.83 24.58 25.14
C ASP A 137 10.42 23.32 25.76
N ASP A 138 10.10 23.06 27.04
CA ASP A 138 10.56 21.88 27.81
C ASP A 138 10.06 20.52 27.26
N SER A 139 9.51 20.48 26.04
CA SER A 139 9.09 19.26 25.37
C SER A 139 10.21 18.68 24.51
N ASP A 140 11.23 18.11 25.15
CA ASP A 140 12.27 17.32 24.47
C ASP A 140 11.60 16.22 23.61
N THR A 141 11.62 16.37 22.29
CA THR A 141 11.18 15.32 21.37
C THR A 141 12.25 14.24 21.31
N ARG A 142 12.07 13.19 22.11
CA ARG A 142 12.91 12.00 22.08
C ARG A 142 12.55 11.14 20.86
N HIS A 143 13.45 11.04 19.91
CA HIS A 143 13.33 10.10 18.81
C HIS A 143 13.75 8.71 19.29
N GLN A 144 12.84 7.74 19.18
CA GLN A 144 13.13 6.35 19.50
C GLN A 144 14.03 5.73 18.42
N PRO A 145 14.88 4.74 18.76
CA PRO A 145 15.68 4.05 17.76
C PRO A 145 14.78 3.38 16.72
N SER A 146 15.18 3.48 15.46
CA SER A 146 14.47 2.88 14.33
C SER A 146 15.21 1.62 13.86
N TYR A 147 14.47 0.55 13.55
CA TYR A 147 15.04 -0.67 13.00
C TYR A 147 14.34 -0.95 11.68
N THR A 148 15.13 -1.08 10.61
CA THR A 148 14.62 -1.27 9.26
C THR A 148 15.31 -2.44 8.57
N ILE A 149 14.56 -3.13 7.73
CA ILE A 149 15.02 -4.22 6.87
C ILE A 149 14.83 -3.73 5.44
N ARG A 150 15.86 -3.86 4.61
CA ARG A 150 15.79 -3.62 3.17
C ARG A 150 15.78 -4.97 2.44
N THR A 151 14.76 -5.22 1.62
CA THR A 151 14.69 -6.44 0.81
C THR A 151 15.47 -6.28 -0.49
N ALA A 152 15.74 -7.39 -1.18
CA ALA A 152 16.36 -7.38 -2.52
C ALA A 152 15.45 -6.78 -3.60
N ALA A 153 14.18 -6.50 -3.27
CA ALA A 153 13.25 -5.75 -4.11
C ALA A 153 13.28 -4.24 -3.78
N ASP A 154 14.26 -3.79 -2.98
CA ASP A 154 14.41 -2.41 -2.51
C ASP A 154 13.26 -1.90 -1.63
N GLU A 155 12.63 -2.81 -0.88
CA GLU A 155 11.53 -2.44 0.01
C GLU A 155 12.03 -2.26 1.43
N MET A 156 11.60 -1.18 2.08
CA MET A 156 11.84 -0.95 3.49
C MET A 156 10.72 -1.53 4.35
N VAL A 157 11.10 -2.26 5.39
CA VAL A 157 10.19 -2.87 6.39
C VAL A 157 10.66 -2.45 7.77
N SER A 158 9.78 -1.82 8.55
CA SER A 158 10.06 -1.54 9.96
C SER A 158 10.09 -2.85 10.76
N THR A 159 11.01 -2.96 11.72
CA THR A 159 11.17 -4.15 12.53
C THR A 159 11.48 -3.83 13.99
N THR A 160 11.68 -4.87 14.80
CA THR A 160 12.00 -4.75 16.22
C THR A 160 13.50 -4.97 16.47
N ARG A 161 13.99 -4.48 17.61
CA ARG A 161 15.37 -4.74 18.07
C ARG A 161 15.70 -6.23 18.15
N SER A 162 14.77 -7.07 18.63
CA SER A 162 14.99 -8.51 18.74
C SER A 162 15.15 -9.18 17.38
N THR A 163 14.35 -8.76 16.40
CA THR A 163 14.46 -9.22 15.02
C THR A 163 15.79 -8.77 14.41
N TRP A 164 16.16 -7.49 14.59
CA TRP A 164 17.43 -6.95 14.13
C TRP A 164 18.63 -7.75 14.66
N LEU A 165 18.68 -8.01 15.98
CA LEU A 165 19.76 -8.78 16.60
C LEU A 165 19.83 -10.23 16.08
N THR A 166 18.67 -10.83 15.81
CA THR A 166 18.57 -12.17 15.24
C THR A 166 19.16 -12.20 13.82
N LEU A 167 18.84 -11.20 13.00
CA LEU A 167 19.37 -11.06 11.65
C LEU A 167 20.86 -10.76 11.65
N VAL A 168 21.35 -9.90 12.54
CA VAL A 168 22.79 -9.63 12.70
C VAL A 168 23.54 -10.92 13.02
N LYS A 169 23.03 -11.71 13.97
CA LYS A 169 23.61 -13.03 14.28
C LYS A 169 23.62 -13.94 13.06
N ARG A 170 22.55 -13.93 12.26
CA ARG A 170 22.42 -14.73 11.04
C ARG A 170 23.40 -14.30 9.93
N PHE A 171 23.65 -13.00 9.77
CA PHE A 171 24.48 -12.43 8.70
C PHE A 171 26.00 -12.42 9.01
N GLY A 172 26.40 -13.04 10.12
CA GLY A 172 27.81 -13.24 10.48
C GLY A 172 28.24 -12.50 11.76
N GLY A 173 27.31 -11.91 12.49
CA GLY A 173 27.54 -11.31 13.81
C GLY A 173 27.92 -9.83 13.78
N GLN A 174 28.05 -9.25 14.97
CA GLN A 174 28.24 -7.81 15.17
C GLN A 174 29.53 -7.25 14.55
N GLY A 175 30.58 -8.08 14.40
CA GLY A 175 31.85 -7.64 13.79
C GLY A 175 31.77 -7.24 12.32
N LYS A 176 30.63 -7.50 11.64
CA LYS A 176 30.38 -7.08 10.25
C LYS A 176 29.48 -5.85 10.14
N VAL A 177 28.99 -5.32 11.26
CA VAL A 177 28.14 -4.13 11.26
C VAL A 177 29.01 -2.93 10.89
N LYS A 178 28.59 -2.19 9.87
CA LYS A 178 29.19 -0.92 9.51
C LYS A 178 28.41 0.18 10.22
N SER A 179 29.13 1.01 10.96
CA SER A 179 28.57 2.20 11.60
C SER A 179 28.99 3.41 10.80
N GLU A 180 28.02 4.14 10.28
CA GLU A 180 28.23 5.38 9.55
C GLU A 180 27.47 6.50 10.27
N ARG A 181 28.11 7.65 10.45
CA ARG A 181 27.42 8.85 10.91
C ARG A 181 26.59 9.41 9.76
N ASN A 182 25.39 9.90 10.07
CA ASN A 182 24.55 10.53 9.08
C ASN A 182 25.14 11.89 8.64
N LEU A 183 25.98 11.86 7.59
CA LEU A 183 26.72 13.02 7.05
C LEU A 183 25.81 14.18 6.62
N MET A 184 24.53 13.93 6.33
CA MET A 184 23.56 15.00 6.03
C MET A 184 23.37 15.94 7.23
N ALA A 185 23.37 15.39 8.45
CA ALA A 185 23.27 16.19 9.66
C ALA A 185 24.53 17.04 9.90
N ASP A 186 25.72 16.46 9.64
CA ASP A 186 26.99 17.19 9.71
C ASP A 186 27.03 18.38 8.71
N MET A 187 26.40 18.23 7.53
CA MET A 187 26.33 19.28 6.51
C MET A 187 25.37 20.43 6.89
N GLU A 188 24.25 20.15 7.56
CA GLU A 188 23.31 21.19 8.01
C GLU A 188 23.90 22.05 9.13
N ASP A 189 24.59 21.43 10.10
CA ASP A 189 25.29 22.17 11.16
C ASP A 189 26.40 23.07 10.61
N SER A 190 27.15 22.57 9.63
CA SER A 190 28.18 23.35 8.94
C SER A 190 27.59 24.59 8.24
N ARG A 191 26.40 24.47 7.64
CA ARG A 191 25.69 25.62 7.03
C ARG A 191 25.16 26.62 8.06
N ARG A 192 24.65 26.15 9.21
CA ARG A 192 24.19 27.02 10.31
C ARG A 192 25.35 27.80 10.94
N GLY A 193 26.51 27.16 11.11
CA GLY A 193 27.72 27.81 11.61
C GLY A 193 28.27 28.89 10.67
N ALA A 194 28.23 28.68 9.36
CA ALA A 194 28.71 29.64 8.38
C ALA A 194 27.88 30.94 8.30
N ASN A 195 26.60 30.89 8.66
CA ASN A 195 25.69 32.04 8.60
C ASN A 195 25.62 32.85 9.92
N ARG A 196 26.18 32.34 11.03
CA ARG A 196 26.37 33.09 12.28
C ARG A 196 27.67 33.90 12.18
N GLY A 197 27.57 35.09 11.59
CA GLY A 197 28.72 35.96 11.35
C GLY A 197 29.53 36.32 12.60
N SER A 198 30.82 35.95 12.59
CA SER A 198 31.99 36.83 12.77
C SER A 198 31.90 37.98 13.80
N THR A 199 31.23 37.81 14.95
CA THR A 199 31.15 38.85 15.99
C THR A 199 31.24 38.25 17.39
N SER A 200 32.41 37.73 17.77
CA SER A 200 33.08 38.13 19.03
C SER A 200 34.30 37.27 19.32
N ARG A 201 35.37 37.98 19.68
CA ARG A 201 36.66 37.53 20.17
C ARG A 201 36.54 37.02 21.62
N ARG A 202 37.29 35.94 21.90
CA ARG A 202 38.10 35.75 23.12
C ARG A 202 37.34 35.42 24.42
N GLY A 203 37.08 34.13 24.60
CA GLY A 203 36.86 33.49 25.90
C GLY A 203 37.25 32.02 25.76
N SER A 204 38.40 31.66 26.30
CA SER A 204 38.92 30.28 26.31
C SER A 204 38.28 29.53 27.47
N ASP A 205 37.13 28.92 27.23
CA ASP A 205 36.73 27.74 27.98
C ASP A 205 36.41 26.66 26.96
N ARG A 206 37.04 25.51 27.15
CA ARG A 206 36.81 24.29 26.38
C ARG A 206 35.43 23.75 26.78
N ASP A 207 34.39 24.43 26.37
CA ASP A 207 33.09 23.78 26.24
C ASP A 207 33.26 22.75 25.12
N VAL A 208 33.43 21.51 25.57
CA VAL A 208 33.25 20.30 24.79
C VAL A 208 31.90 20.48 24.13
N SER A 209 31.89 20.97 22.89
CA SER A 209 30.66 21.24 22.15
C SER A 209 29.79 20.01 22.27
N ASP A 210 28.65 20.17 22.94
CA ASP A 210 27.62 19.17 23.09
C ASP A 210 27.38 18.56 21.70
N ARG A 211 27.90 17.35 21.50
CA ARG A 211 27.77 16.59 20.25
C ARG A 211 26.35 16.03 20.20
N ASP A 212 25.41 16.94 20.10
CA ASP A 212 24.00 16.66 20.20
C ASP A 212 23.48 16.08 18.90
N GLY A 213 22.94 14.86 19.00
CA GLY A 213 21.77 14.48 18.22
C GLY A 213 21.97 13.85 16.85
N ILE A 214 23.18 13.68 16.31
CA ILE A 214 23.34 13.00 15.02
C ILE A 214 23.26 11.48 15.23
N PRO A 215 22.20 10.79 14.74
CA PRO A 215 22.09 9.36 14.94
C PRO A 215 23.18 8.62 14.15
N GLU A 216 23.82 7.65 14.80
CA GLU A 216 24.64 6.66 14.10
C GLU A 216 23.73 5.65 13.40
N ILE A 217 24.07 5.33 12.15
CA ILE A 217 23.37 4.34 11.34
C ILE A 217 24.25 3.09 11.27
N HIS A 218 23.72 1.99 11.80
CA HIS A 218 24.37 0.70 11.88
C HIS A 218 23.76 -0.24 10.85
N THR A 219 24.50 -0.56 9.80
CA THR A 219 24.02 -1.41 8.70
C THR A 219 24.81 -2.71 8.61
N ILE A 220 24.10 -3.82 8.43
CA ILE A 220 24.68 -5.11 8.05
C ILE A 220 24.06 -5.59 6.74
N THR A 221 24.93 -5.91 5.78
CA THR A 221 24.53 -6.46 4.48
C THR A 221 24.65 -7.97 4.51
N TRP A 222 23.69 -8.65 3.91
CA TRP A 222 23.70 -10.10 3.70
C TRP A 222 24.98 -10.52 2.97
N ASP A 223 25.61 -11.60 3.43
CA ASP A 223 26.94 -12.03 2.99
C ASP A 223 26.95 -12.86 1.68
N GLY A 224 25.81 -12.93 0.99
CA GLY A 224 25.68 -13.64 -0.28
C GLY A 224 25.53 -15.16 -0.16
N ARG A 225 25.59 -15.74 1.05
CA ARG A 225 25.51 -17.20 1.24
C ARG A 225 24.05 -17.65 1.39
N GLU A 226 23.68 -18.69 0.67
CA GLU A 226 22.32 -19.25 0.73
C GLU A 226 21.94 -19.72 2.15
N SER A 227 22.89 -20.25 2.90
CA SER A 227 22.68 -20.73 4.27
C SER A 227 22.36 -19.63 5.29
N THR A 228 22.69 -18.37 5.00
CA THR A 228 22.38 -17.20 5.84
C THR A 228 21.22 -16.39 5.30
N SER A 229 20.76 -16.68 4.07
CA SER A 229 19.65 -15.97 3.45
C SER A 229 18.35 -16.15 4.21
N VAL A 230 17.53 -15.10 4.24
CA VAL A 230 16.23 -15.08 4.89
C VAL A 230 15.17 -14.70 3.85
N PRO A 231 14.23 -15.60 3.53
CA PRO A 231 13.14 -15.31 2.61
C PRO A 231 12.21 -14.26 3.22
N THR A 232 11.61 -13.45 2.35
CA THR A 232 10.63 -12.44 2.75
C THR A 232 9.42 -12.53 1.84
N SER A 233 8.24 -12.52 2.42
CA SER A 233 6.96 -12.37 1.72
C SER A 233 6.31 -11.07 2.14
N ARG A 234 5.83 -10.28 1.17
CA ARG A 234 5.14 -9.01 1.44
C ARG A 234 3.81 -8.93 0.71
N GLU A 235 2.86 -8.30 1.37
CA GLU A 235 1.58 -7.94 0.79
C GLU A 235 1.69 -6.62 0.04
N HIS A 236 1.35 -6.62 -1.25
CA HIS A 236 1.25 -5.43 -2.09
C HIS A 236 -0.17 -5.30 -2.58
N ILE A 237 -0.70 -4.09 -2.59
CA ILE A 237 -1.98 -3.81 -3.21
C ILE A 237 -1.69 -3.51 -4.67
N GLU A 238 -2.28 -4.30 -5.58
CA GLU A 238 -2.26 -4.05 -7.03
C GLU A 238 -3.70 -3.98 -7.53
N THR A 239 -3.95 -3.17 -8.57
CA THR A 239 -5.23 -3.19 -9.28
C THR A 239 -5.47 -4.57 -9.87
N ASN A 240 -6.63 -5.19 -9.61
CA ASN A 240 -6.98 -6.51 -10.15
C ASN A 240 -8.36 -6.53 -10.81
N TYR A 241 -8.39 -6.27 -12.13
CA TYR A 241 -9.61 -6.24 -12.92
C TYR A 241 -10.39 -7.57 -12.88
N LEU A 242 -9.70 -8.71 -12.79
CA LEU A 242 -10.35 -10.03 -12.76
C LEU A 242 -11.23 -10.21 -11.52
N GLN A 243 -10.76 -9.73 -10.38
CA GLN A 243 -11.52 -9.84 -9.14
C GLN A 243 -12.56 -8.73 -9.00
N ALA A 244 -12.23 -7.53 -9.45
CA ALA A 244 -13.11 -6.37 -9.38
C ALA A 244 -14.31 -6.48 -10.33
N ALA A 245 -14.13 -7.03 -11.54
CA ALA A 245 -15.20 -7.11 -12.53
C ALA A 245 -16.31 -8.07 -12.09
N ASP A 246 -17.57 -7.69 -12.27
CA ASP A 246 -18.75 -8.48 -11.86
C ASP A 246 -19.15 -9.54 -12.92
N THR A 247 -18.17 -9.97 -13.73
CA THR A 247 -18.43 -10.77 -14.93
C THR A 247 -18.86 -12.21 -14.61
N SER A 248 -19.54 -12.81 -15.58
CA SER A 248 -19.90 -14.24 -15.64
C SER A 248 -18.71 -15.21 -15.59
N LEU A 249 -17.47 -14.70 -15.54
CA LEU A 249 -16.27 -15.53 -15.37
C LEU A 249 -16.14 -16.08 -13.94
N LYS A 250 -16.83 -15.47 -12.97
CA LYS A 250 -16.88 -15.95 -11.59
C LYS A 250 -17.80 -17.16 -11.49
N ILE A 251 -17.23 -18.29 -11.05
CA ILE A 251 -17.98 -19.49 -10.71
C ILE A 251 -18.78 -19.21 -9.44
N ALA A 252 -20.06 -19.58 -9.44
CA ALA A 252 -20.93 -19.42 -8.28
C ALA A 252 -21.69 -20.73 -7.99
N GLY A 253 -21.91 -21.00 -6.71
CA GLY A 253 -22.84 -22.04 -6.23
C GLY A 253 -22.23 -23.42 -5.98
N VAL A 254 -20.90 -23.59 -6.11
CA VAL A 254 -20.22 -24.86 -5.83
C VAL A 254 -19.61 -24.85 -4.42
N LYS A 255 -19.34 -23.67 -3.87
CA LYS A 255 -18.70 -23.48 -2.56
C LYS A 255 -19.39 -24.20 -1.39
N GLN A 256 -20.72 -24.26 -1.40
CA GLN A 256 -21.50 -24.68 -0.23
C GLN A 256 -21.21 -26.14 0.19
N ASP A 257 -21.00 -27.02 -0.78
CA ASP A 257 -20.74 -28.45 -0.54
C ASP A 257 -19.36 -28.71 0.07
N TYR A 258 -18.45 -27.73 0.01
CA TYR A 258 -17.05 -27.89 0.39
C TYR A 258 -16.60 -26.96 1.51
N LEU A 259 -17.51 -26.25 2.20
CA LEU A 259 -17.15 -25.28 3.24
C LEU A 259 -16.19 -25.83 4.30
N THR A 260 -16.31 -27.11 4.69
CA THR A 260 -15.41 -27.72 5.68
C THR A 260 -13.99 -27.99 5.19
N TYR A 261 -13.80 -27.96 3.87
CA TYR A 261 -12.51 -28.15 3.19
C TYR A 261 -11.88 -26.83 2.74
N LEU A 262 -12.60 -25.72 2.84
CA LEU A 262 -12.15 -24.41 2.42
C LEU A 262 -11.49 -23.69 3.59
N VAL A 263 -10.35 -23.05 3.33
CA VAL A 263 -9.69 -22.14 4.25
C VAL A 263 -9.47 -20.81 3.57
N ASP A 264 -9.45 -19.74 4.37
CA ASP A 264 -9.12 -18.42 3.88
C ASP A 264 -7.72 -18.40 3.26
N TYR A 265 -7.53 -17.52 2.29
CA TYR A 265 -6.23 -17.35 1.65
C TYR A 265 -5.16 -16.98 2.70
N PRO A 266 -3.97 -17.61 2.70
CA PRO A 266 -2.93 -17.32 3.69
C PRO A 266 -2.50 -15.85 3.68
N ARG A 267 -2.17 -15.31 4.85
CA ARG A 267 -1.69 -13.94 5.00
C ARG A 267 -0.23 -13.93 5.41
N VAL A 268 0.45 -12.81 5.18
CA VAL A 268 1.81 -12.64 5.72
C VAL A 268 1.71 -12.51 7.24
N THR A 269 2.39 -13.40 7.94
CA THR A 269 2.41 -13.49 9.40
C THR A 269 3.71 -12.99 10.00
N SER A 270 3.64 -12.61 11.26
CA SER A 270 4.82 -12.31 12.08
C SER A 270 5.45 -13.60 12.61
N GLY A 271 6.76 -13.75 12.42
CA GLY A 271 7.52 -14.80 13.07
C GLY A 271 8.87 -14.31 13.56
N GLN A 272 9.91 -15.15 13.46
CA GLN A 272 11.21 -14.87 14.07
C GLN A 272 11.88 -13.63 13.45
N PHE A 273 11.63 -13.39 12.17
CA PHE A 273 12.22 -12.30 11.41
C PHE A 273 11.26 -11.12 11.17
N GLY A 274 10.17 -11.03 11.94
CA GLY A 274 9.15 -9.99 11.79
C GLY A 274 8.00 -10.44 10.89
N GLN A 275 7.22 -9.47 10.39
CA GLN A 275 6.02 -9.70 9.57
C GLN A 275 6.38 -9.93 8.09
N ILE A 276 7.08 -11.04 7.83
CA ILE A 276 7.59 -11.38 6.50
C ILE A 276 7.46 -12.89 6.18
N GLU A 277 6.82 -13.66 7.05
CA GLU A 277 6.62 -15.11 6.86
C GLU A 277 5.29 -15.38 6.16
N PHE A 278 5.21 -16.41 5.34
CA PHE A 278 4.00 -16.76 4.60
C PHE A 278 3.92 -18.28 4.45
N ASP A 279 2.91 -18.91 5.05
CA ASP A 279 2.70 -20.36 4.94
C ASP A 279 2.20 -20.74 3.55
N ARG A 280 3.03 -21.49 2.82
CA ARG A 280 2.77 -21.89 1.43
C ARG A 280 2.06 -23.22 1.34
N VAL A 281 1.93 -23.98 2.43
CA VAL A 281 1.44 -25.35 2.38
C VAL A 281 0.20 -25.51 3.22
N ILE A 282 -0.94 -25.71 2.58
CA ILE A 282 -2.21 -25.91 3.26
C ILE A 282 -2.53 -27.41 3.23
N GLU A 283 -2.69 -28.02 4.40
CA GLU A 283 -3.14 -29.41 4.54
C GLU A 283 -4.53 -29.45 5.18
N GLN A 284 -5.58 -29.63 4.37
CA GLN A 284 -6.96 -29.57 4.85
C GLN A 284 -7.65 -30.92 4.80
N LYS A 285 -8.16 -31.36 5.97
CA LYS A 285 -8.77 -32.69 6.17
C LYS A 285 -7.86 -33.86 5.79
N VAL A 286 -6.55 -33.63 5.78
CA VAL A 286 -5.52 -34.64 5.53
C VAL A 286 -4.23 -34.20 6.20
N LYS A 287 -3.33 -35.17 6.46
CA LYS A 287 -1.98 -34.90 6.95
C LYS A 287 -1.02 -35.82 6.20
N VAL A 288 -0.12 -35.23 5.42
CA VAL A 288 0.94 -35.94 4.71
C VAL A 288 2.04 -36.27 5.70
N GLY A 289 2.53 -37.52 5.65
CA GLY A 289 3.55 -37.98 6.59
C GLY A 289 4.93 -37.36 6.37
N GLY A 290 5.83 -37.54 7.35
CA GLY A 290 7.28 -37.30 7.16
C GLY A 290 7.73 -35.84 7.17
N GLY A 291 7.00 -34.94 7.86
CA GLY A 291 7.36 -33.51 7.92
C GLY A 291 7.19 -32.79 6.59
N PHE A 292 6.31 -33.30 5.73
CA PHE A 292 6.04 -32.78 4.38
C PHE A 292 5.78 -31.27 4.38
N HIS A 293 4.88 -30.79 5.24
CA HIS A 293 4.52 -29.38 5.33
C HIS A 293 5.76 -28.50 5.53
N GLN A 294 6.54 -28.72 6.60
CA GLN A 294 7.71 -27.89 6.90
C GLN A 294 8.80 -27.98 5.83
N LEU A 295 8.97 -29.16 5.22
CA LEU A 295 9.96 -29.38 4.18
C LEU A 295 9.61 -28.59 2.90
N VAL A 296 8.37 -28.74 2.43
CA VAL A 296 7.89 -28.12 1.19
C VAL A 296 7.83 -26.62 1.36
N ASP A 297 7.25 -26.14 2.46
CA ASP A 297 7.13 -24.71 2.78
C ASP A 297 8.50 -24.02 2.74
N ARG A 298 9.45 -24.52 3.54
CA ARG A 298 10.82 -23.98 3.60
C ARG A 298 11.53 -23.98 2.25
N LYS A 299 11.39 -25.05 1.46
CA LYS A 299 12.07 -25.14 0.15
C LYS A 299 11.44 -24.22 -0.89
N LEU A 300 10.12 -24.06 -0.88
CA LEU A 300 9.45 -23.09 -1.74
C LEU A 300 9.83 -21.66 -1.35
N ASP A 301 9.90 -21.36 -0.05
CA ASP A 301 10.39 -20.09 0.47
C ASP A 301 11.80 -19.78 -0.04
N GLN A 302 12.72 -20.73 0.06
CA GLN A 302 14.09 -20.60 -0.46
C GLN A 302 14.12 -20.31 -1.97
N ALA A 303 13.35 -21.07 -2.75
CA ALA A 303 13.29 -20.88 -4.19
C ALA A 303 12.68 -19.52 -4.59
N LEU A 304 11.67 -19.06 -3.86
CA LEU A 304 10.96 -17.81 -4.14
C LEU A 304 11.74 -16.55 -3.78
N GLN A 305 12.84 -16.64 -3.03
CA GLN A 305 13.79 -15.53 -2.87
C GLN A 305 14.30 -14.99 -4.20
N THR A 306 14.50 -15.90 -5.16
CA THR A 306 15.03 -15.58 -6.49
C THR A 306 13.92 -15.58 -7.53
N LEU A 307 13.04 -16.58 -7.48
CA LEU A 307 11.97 -16.70 -8.47
C LEU A 307 10.87 -15.65 -8.27
N GLY A 308 10.58 -15.27 -7.02
CA GLY A 308 9.60 -14.26 -6.70
C GLY A 308 9.89 -12.93 -7.38
N SER A 309 11.10 -12.41 -7.22
CA SER A 309 11.51 -11.15 -7.86
C SER A 309 11.68 -11.29 -9.38
N LYS A 310 12.27 -12.39 -9.86
CA LYS A 310 12.55 -12.59 -11.30
C LYS A 310 11.31 -12.86 -12.15
N LYS A 311 10.36 -13.62 -11.61
CA LYS A 311 9.15 -14.08 -12.34
C LYS A 311 7.87 -13.43 -11.81
N GLN A 312 7.96 -12.63 -10.75
CA GLN A 312 6.80 -12.05 -10.06
C GLN A 312 5.76 -13.13 -9.79
N CYS A 313 6.18 -14.24 -9.17
CA CYS A 313 5.31 -15.36 -8.84
C CYS A 313 5.26 -15.64 -7.35
N ASN A 314 4.15 -16.23 -6.92
CA ASN A 314 3.93 -16.76 -5.59
C ASN A 314 3.42 -18.19 -5.73
N ILE A 315 3.94 -19.12 -4.94
CA ILE A 315 3.56 -20.54 -5.03
C ILE A 315 2.85 -20.92 -3.74
N VAL A 316 1.71 -21.57 -3.88
CA VAL A 316 0.92 -22.14 -2.79
C VAL A 316 0.60 -23.60 -3.14
N VAL A 317 0.81 -24.52 -2.21
CA VAL A 317 0.46 -25.93 -2.34
C VAL A 317 -0.74 -26.21 -1.44
N TYR A 318 -1.86 -26.61 -2.02
CA TYR A 318 -3.08 -26.93 -1.29
C TYR A 318 -3.34 -28.43 -1.37
N VAL A 319 -3.13 -29.16 -0.29
CA VAL A 319 -3.40 -30.59 -0.19
C VAL A 319 -4.71 -30.81 0.55
N VAL A 320 -5.67 -31.45 -0.11
CA VAL A 320 -7.02 -31.66 0.42
C VAL A 320 -7.38 -33.13 0.52
N GLY A 321 -8.00 -33.52 1.64
CA GLY A 321 -8.45 -34.88 1.94
C GLY A 321 -9.71 -35.30 1.18
N THR A 322 -9.78 -35.14 -0.14
CA THR A 322 -10.93 -35.56 -0.96
C THR A 322 -10.52 -36.14 -2.31
N GLU A 323 -11.29 -37.11 -2.79
CA GLU A 323 -11.16 -37.67 -4.15
C GLU A 323 -11.93 -36.86 -5.19
N ASN A 324 -12.83 -35.97 -4.75
CA ASN A 324 -13.71 -35.20 -5.64
C ASN A 324 -13.00 -33.95 -6.19
N VAL A 325 -12.80 -33.91 -7.51
CA VAL A 325 -12.18 -32.77 -8.21
C VAL A 325 -13.04 -31.50 -8.16
N GLY A 326 -14.34 -31.61 -7.87
CA GLY A 326 -15.26 -30.48 -7.72
C GLY A 326 -14.82 -29.49 -6.63
N PHE A 327 -14.05 -29.94 -5.65
CA PHE A 327 -13.40 -29.06 -4.67
C PHE A 327 -12.57 -27.96 -5.34
N PHE A 328 -11.88 -28.25 -6.44
CA PHE A 328 -11.06 -27.25 -7.14
C PHE A 328 -11.90 -26.05 -7.61
N GLN A 329 -13.12 -26.28 -8.08
CA GLN A 329 -14.02 -25.20 -8.47
C GLN A 329 -14.54 -24.43 -7.26
N ALA A 330 -14.84 -25.12 -6.15
CA ALA A 330 -15.21 -24.48 -4.89
C ALA A 330 -14.07 -23.61 -4.33
N LEU A 331 -12.82 -24.05 -4.48
CA LEU A 331 -11.64 -23.28 -4.07
C LEU A 331 -11.47 -22.04 -4.96
N ARG A 332 -11.63 -22.17 -6.29
CA ARG A 332 -11.63 -21.04 -7.22
C ARG A 332 -12.71 -20.02 -6.87
N GLU A 333 -13.94 -20.46 -6.60
CA GLU A 333 -15.01 -19.57 -6.13
C GLU A 333 -14.64 -18.90 -4.79
N HIS A 334 -14.13 -19.66 -3.82
CA HIS A 334 -13.79 -19.14 -2.50
C HIS A 334 -12.66 -18.10 -2.52
N TRP A 335 -11.61 -18.36 -3.30
CA TRP A 335 -10.45 -17.49 -3.45
C TRP A 335 -10.60 -16.48 -4.59
N LYS A 336 -11.80 -16.38 -5.19
CA LYS A 336 -12.09 -15.50 -6.34
C LYS A 336 -11.05 -15.66 -7.45
N GLU A 337 -10.85 -16.91 -7.89
CA GLU A 337 -9.90 -17.32 -8.93
C GLU A 337 -8.41 -17.20 -8.54
N GLY A 338 -8.12 -16.92 -7.27
CA GLY A 338 -6.77 -16.77 -6.74
C GLY A 338 -6.18 -15.40 -7.03
N LYS A 339 -4.91 -15.20 -6.66
CA LYS A 339 -4.20 -13.94 -6.92
C LYS A 339 -3.52 -14.00 -8.29
N LYS A 340 -3.36 -12.85 -8.94
CA LYS A 340 -2.78 -12.77 -10.30
C LYS A 340 -1.42 -13.45 -10.44
N ASN A 341 -0.56 -13.31 -9.43
CA ASN A 341 0.78 -13.86 -9.47
C ASN A 341 0.89 -15.26 -8.84
N ASP A 342 -0.23 -15.86 -8.45
CA ASP A 342 -0.22 -17.16 -7.81
C ASP A 342 -0.06 -18.31 -8.81
N ILE A 343 0.63 -19.32 -8.34
CA ILE A 343 0.65 -20.67 -8.86
C ILE A 343 0.17 -21.56 -7.72
N CYS A 344 -1.14 -21.76 -7.63
CA CYS A 344 -1.74 -22.63 -6.62
C CYS A 344 -1.81 -24.06 -7.15
N VAL A 345 -1.03 -24.95 -6.55
CA VAL A 345 -1.00 -26.40 -6.84
C VAL A 345 -1.99 -27.10 -5.91
N CYS A 346 -3.19 -27.39 -6.41
CA CYS A 346 -4.25 -28.03 -5.64
C CYS A 346 -4.25 -29.54 -5.87
N ILE A 347 -4.10 -30.32 -4.80
CA ILE A 347 -3.88 -31.77 -4.83
C ILE A 347 -4.94 -32.47 -3.98
N GLY A 348 -5.75 -33.31 -4.62
CA GLY A 348 -6.63 -34.26 -3.94
C GLY A 348 -5.84 -35.47 -3.46
N TYR A 349 -5.70 -35.62 -2.14
CA TYR A 349 -4.87 -36.64 -1.52
C TYR A 349 -5.68 -37.47 -0.52
N THR A 350 -5.85 -38.76 -0.81
CA THR A 350 -6.62 -39.69 0.05
C THR A 350 -5.98 -41.07 0.04
N LYS A 351 -6.12 -41.82 1.14
CA LYS A 351 -5.54 -43.17 1.26
C LYS A 351 -4.05 -43.20 0.86
N LYS A 352 -3.32 -42.13 1.18
CA LYS A 352 -1.90 -41.91 0.85
C LYS A 352 -1.56 -41.89 -0.66
N LYS A 353 -2.55 -41.60 -1.51
CA LYS A 353 -2.39 -41.50 -2.96
C LYS A 353 -2.92 -40.18 -3.49
N ILE A 354 -2.21 -39.63 -4.47
CA ILE A 354 -2.67 -38.48 -5.25
C ILE A 354 -3.78 -38.98 -6.17
N ARG A 355 -4.98 -38.41 -6.02
CA ARG A 355 -6.15 -38.75 -6.85
C ARG A 355 -6.28 -37.84 -8.05
N TRP A 356 -6.04 -36.56 -7.83
CA TRP A 356 -6.06 -35.53 -8.86
C TRP A 356 -5.12 -34.40 -8.47
N CYS A 357 -4.68 -33.64 -9.46
CA CYS A 357 -3.92 -32.40 -9.29
C CYS A 357 -4.47 -31.39 -10.28
N LYS A 358 -4.72 -30.17 -9.82
CA LYS A 358 -5.19 -29.03 -10.62
C LYS A 358 -4.42 -27.77 -10.26
N ILE A 359 -4.08 -26.97 -11.26
CA ILE A 359 -3.34 -25.72 -11.07
C ILE A 359 -4.27 -24.54 -11.29
N MET A 360 -4.32 -23.63 -10.31
CA MET A 360 -4.97 -22.33 -10.43
C MET A 360 -3.89 -21.26 -10.57
N THR A 361 -3.83 -20.63 -11.75
CA THR A 361 -2.85 -19.60 -12.09
C THR A 361 -3.30 -18.80 -13.31
N TYR A 362 -2.78 -17.58 -13.46
CA TYR A 362 -3.05 -16.72 -14.61
C TYR A 362 -1.84 -16.69 -15.57
N THR A 363 -1.90 -17.53 -16.60
CA THR A 363 -0.89 -17.61 -17.65
C THR A 363 -1.54 -18.04 -18.98
N ASP A 364 -1.00 -17.56 -20.11
CA ASP A 364 -1.42 -18.02 -21.44
C ASP A 364 -0.70 -19.32 -21.85
N ARG A 365 0.22 -19.81 -21.01
CA ARG A 365 1.04 -20.99 -21.27
C ARG A 365 0.35 -22.25 -20.77
N THR A 366 -0.54 -22.81 -21.60
CA THR A 366 -1.30 -24.02 -21.28
C THR A 366 -0.41 -25.25 -21.05
N LEU A 367 0.68 -25.39 -21.83
CA LEU A 367 1.64 -26.49 -21.67
C LEU A 367 2.31 -26.51 -20.29
N PHE A 368 2.59 -25.34 -19.70
CA PHE A 368 3.10 -25.25 -18.33
C PHE A 368 2.12 -25.88 -17.33
N VAL A 369 0.83 -25.53 -17.41
CA VAL A 369 -0.22 -26.05 -16.53
C VAL A 369 -0.35 -27.58 -16.69
N GLU A 370 -0.45 -28.06 -17.92
CA GLU A 370 -0.61 -29.49 -18.21
C GLU A 370 0.60 -30.32 -17.75
N ASN A 371 1.82 -29.82 -18.01
CA ASN A 371 3.04 -30.50 -17.60
C ASN A 371 3.14 -30.57 -16.07
N LEU A 372 2.84 -29.47 -15.37
CA LEU A 372 2.87 -29.45 -13.91
C LEU A 372 1.81 -30.40 -13.31
N GLU A 373 0.58 -30.39 -13.81
CA GLU A 373 -0.46 -31.35 -13.38
C GLU A 373 -0.03 -32.81 -13.60
N ARG A 374 0.58 -33.10 -14.75
CA ARG A 374 1.06 -34.43 -15.10
C ARG A 374 2.21 -34.87 -14.19
N ASP A 375 3.20 -34.02 -13.99
CA ASP A 375 4.41 -34.35 -13.24
C ASP A 375 4.13 -34.52 -11.75
N VAL A 376 3.24 -33.71 -11.17
CA VAL A 376 2.78 -33.91 -9.79
C VAL A 376 2.01 -35.24 -9.65
N ARG A 377 1.13 -35.57 -10.61
CA ARG A 377 0.40 -36.86 -10.57
C ARG A 377 1.31 -38.08 -10.70
N ARG A 378 2.41 -37.98 -11.45
CA ARG A 378 3.44 -39.03 -11.58
C ARG A 378 4.14 -39.36 -10.26
N LEU A 379 4.05 -38.52 -9.25
CA LEU A 379 4.58 -38.83 -7.92
C LEU A 379 3.77 -39.94 -7.23
N GLU A 380 2.51 -40.14 -7.61
CA GLU A 380 1.53 -41.11 -7.06
C GLU A 380 1.17 -40.94 -5.57
N THR A 381 2.11 -40.48 -4.75
CA THR A 381 2.00 -40.25 -3.31
C THR A 381 2.83 -39.02 -2.91
N LEU A 382 2.51 -38.41 -1.77
CA LEU A 382 3.29 -37.31 -1.20
C LEU A 382 4.15 -37.76 0.00
N ASP A 383 3.87 -38.95 0.57
CA ASP A 383 4.61 -39.46 1.73
C ASP A 383 6.10 -39.63 1.38
N GLY A 384 6.96 -38.86 2.05
CA GLY A 384 8.41 -38.85 1.79
C GLY A 384 8.83 -38.25 0.44
N LYS A 385 7.91 -37.64 -0.32
CA LYS A 385 8.16 -37.08 -1.66
C LYS A 385 8.09 -35.55 -1.72
N GLY A 386 8.19 -34.85 -0.59
CA GLY A 386 8.18 -33.38 -0.54
C GLY A 386 9.25 -32.74 -1.44
N ASP A 387 10.47 -33.28 -1.44
CA ASP A 387 11.55 -32.81 -2.32
C ASP A 387 11.25 -32.99 -3.80
N ALA A 388 10.69 -34.15 -4.16
CA ALA A 388 10.31 -34.44 -5.54
C ALA A 388 9.19 -33.50 -6.02
N LEU A 389 8.20 -33.21 -5.15
CA LEU A 389 7.14 -32.25 -5.44
C LEU A 389 7.70 -30.85 -5.72
N VAL A 390 8.56 -30.34 -4.83
CA VAL A 390 9.16 -29.01 -5.01
C VAL A 390 9.98 -28.97 -6.30
N ASN A 391 10.80 -29.98 -6.56
CA ASN A 391 11.59 -30.05 -7.79
C ASN A 391 10.70 -30.05 -9.04
N SER A 392 9.61 -30.83 -9.06
CA SER A 392 8.65 -30.84 -10.16
C SER A 392 8.04 -29.45 -10.40
N ILE A 393 7.67 -28.72 -9.34
CA ILE A 393 7.15 -27.35 -9.44
C ILE A 393 8.21 -26.41 -10.02
N LEU A 394 9.42 -26.40 -9.45
CA LEU A 394 10.48 -25.49 -9.85
C LEU A 394 11.00 -25.76 -11.26
N THR A 395 11.10 -27.02 -11.67
CA THR A 395 11.48 -27.40 -13.03
C THR A 395 10.47 -26.90 -14.05
N ASN A 396 9.17 -27.08 -13.80
CA ASN A 396 8.13 -26.59 -14.69
C ASN A 396 8.09 -25.05 -14.74
N ILE A 397 8.26 -24.36 -13.62
CA ILE A 397 8.31 -22.88 -13.60
C ILE A 397 9.48 -22.34 -14.43
N ASN A 398 10.64 -22.99 -14.35
CA ASN A 398 11.87 -22.56 -15.02
C ASN A 398 12.04 -23.08 -16.45
N ALA A 399 11.13 -23.91 -16.95
CA ALA A 399 11.19 -24.42 -18.31
C ALA A 399 11.19 -23.25 -19.33
N THR A 400 11.75 -23.51 -20.51
CA THR A 400 11.85 -22.52 -21.58
C THR A 400 10.60 -22.52 -22.46
N GLY A 401 10.39 -21.43 -23.21
CA GLY A 401 9.23 -21.30 -24.11
C GLY A 401 7.89 -21.47 -23.39
N ASP A 402 6.93 -22.12 -24.05
CA ASP A 402 5.56 -22.31 -23.54
C ASP A 402 5.44 -23.33 -22.42
N ALA A 403 6.51 -24.11 -22.15
CA ALA A 403 6.53 -25.05 -21.04
C ALA A 403 6.80 -24.38 -19.69
N GLY A 404 7.35 -23.16 -19.68
CA GLY A 404 7.69 -22.41 -18.47
C GLY A 404 6.60 -21.48 -17.99
N TYR A 405 6.64 -21.05 -16.72
CA TYR A 405 5.70 -20.04 -16.24
C TYR A 405 5.99 -18.64 -16.82
N LEU A 406 4.93 -17.96 -17.24
CA LEU A 406 4.92 -16.54 -17.59
C LEU A 406 3.70 -15.86 -16.97
N ARG A 407 3.95 -14.89 -16.08
CA ARG A 407 2.92 -14.05 -15.48
C ARG A 407 2.21 -13.25 -16.57
N LYS A 408 0.88 -13.33 -16.61
CA LYS A 408 0.09 -12.48 -17.51
C LYS A 408 0.12 -11.01 -17.04
N PRO A 409 0.40 -10.01 -17.89
CA PRO A 409 0.36 -8.60 -17.50
C PRO A 409 -1.06 -8.15 -17.17
N MET A 410 -1.22 -7.11 -16.32
CA MET A 410 -2.58 -6.61 -15.96
C MET A 410 -3.26 -5.92 -17.14
N ALA A 411 -2.46 -5.36 -18.07
CA ALA A 411 -2.96 -4.69 -19.28
C ALA A 411 -3.86 -5.59 -20.11
N ASP A 412 -3.58 -6.91 -20.16
CA ASP A 412 -4.40 -7.85 -20.92
C ASP A 412 -5.81 -8.02 -20.33
N PHE A 413 -6.03 -7.60 -19.09
CA PHE A 413 -7.33 -7.66 -18.42
C PHE A 413 -8.02 -6.30 -18.35
N GLU A 414 -7.46 -5.24 -18.95
CA GLU A 414 -8.01 -3.89 -18.90
C GLU A 414 -9.41 -3.79 -19.53
N PHE A 415 -9.74 -4.67 -20.48
CA PHE A 415 -11.09 -4.75 -21.06
C PHE A 415 -12.16 -5.07 -20.00
N LEU A 416 -11.80 -5.75 -18.90
CA LEU A 416 -12.71 -6.05 -17.80
C LEU A 416 -13.03 -4.81 -16.95
N ALA A 417 -12.30 -3.71 -17.10
CA ALA A 417 -12.58 -2.47 -16.37
C ALA A 417 -13.99 -1.93 -16.67
N VAL A 418 -14.52 -2.18 -17.87
CA VAL A 418 -15.88 -1.80 -18.27
C VAL A 418 -16.95 -2.57 -17.49
N ASP A 419 -16.62 -3.77 -17.01
CA ASP A 419 -17.53 -4.66 -16.27
C ASP A 419 -17.43 -4.49 -14.75
N ILE A 420 -16.60 -3.55 -14.28
CA ILE A 420 -16.54 -3.18 -12.86
C ILE A 420 -17.74 -2.30 -12.55
N THR A 421 -18.77 -2.91 -11.97
CA THR A 421 -19.94 -2.19 -11.51
C THR A 421 -19.77 -1.76 -10.06
N MET A 422 -20.20 -0.54 -9.75
CA MET A 422 -20.27 -0.09 -8.37
C MET A 422 -21.46 -0.77 -7.67
N PRO A 423 -21.33 -1.25 -6.41
CA PRO A 423 -22.46 -1.77 -5.67
C PRO A 423 -23.64 -0.79 -5.71
N TRP A 424 -24.85 -1.30 -6.03
CA TRP A 424 -26.03 -0.44 -6.24
C TRP A 424 -26.31 0.47 -5.04
N LEU A 425 -26.01 0.00 -3.82
CA LEU A 425 -26.18 0.79 -2.59
C LEU A 425 -25.25 1.99 -2.58
N THR A 426 -24.00 1.85 -3.02
CA THR A 426 -23.04 2.95 -3.15
C THR A 426 -23.51 3.95 -4.20
N GLN A 427 -24.05 3.48 -5.33
CA GLN A 427 -24.65 4.35 -6.36
C GLN A 427 -25.86 5.12 -5.81
N ALA A 428 -26.76 4.44 -5.09
CA ALA A 428 -27.93 5.04 -4.48
C ALA A 428 -27.56 6.07 -3.40
N LEU A 429 -26.58 5.76 -2.55
CA LEU A 429 -26.05 6.69 -1.55
C LEU A 429 -25.40 7.90 -2.21
N ALA A 430 -24.59 7.71 -3.26
CA ALA A 430 -24.00 8.80 -4.02
C ALA A 430 -25.07 9.69 -4.68
N PHE A 431 -26.15 9.09 -5.22
CA PHE A 431 -27.27 9.83 -5.78
C PHE A 431 -28.04 10.62 -4.72
N LEU A 432 -28.44 9.99 -3.62
CA LEU A 432 -29.12 10.67 -2.51
C LEU A 432 -28.26 11.80 -1.95
N TRP A 433 -26.95 11.58 -1.86
CA TRP A 433 -25.99 12.59 -1.45
C TRP A 433 -25.96 13.77 -2.42
N ALA A 434 -25.93 13.51 -3.72
CA ALA A 434 -26.02 14.55 -4.75
C ALA A 434 -27.34 15.34 -4.65
N CYS A 435 -28.47 14.68 -4.35
CA CYS A 435 -29.75 15.36 -4.13
C CYS A 435 -29.72 16.28 -2.90
N VAL A 436 -29.19 15.80 -1.77
CA VAL A 436 -29.00 16.62 -0.56
C VAL A 436 -28.15 17.84 -0.90
N TRP A 437 -27.10 17.66 -1.68
CA TRP A 437 -26.19 18.72 -2.08
C TRP A 437 -26.80 19.74 -3.05
N LEU A 438 -27.62 19.31 -4.00
CA LEU A 438 -28.29 20.21 -4.94
C LEU A 438 -29.45 21.00 -4.29
N SER A 439 -30.04 20.49 -3.21
CA SER A 439 -31.22 21.10 -2.58
C SER A 439 -31.04 22.56 -2.10
N PRO A 440 -29.94 22.97 -1.43
CA PRO A 440 -29.76 24.34 -0.98
C PRO A 440 -29.45 25.27 -2.16
N THR A 441 -28.70 24.77 -3.16
CA THR A 441 -28.38 25.51 -4.38
C THR A 441 -29.66 25.84 -5.15
N ILE A 442 -30.54 24.84 -5.36
CA ILE A 442 -31.84 25.04 -6.01
C ILE A 442 -32.71 26.00 -5.19
N TYR A 443 -32.79 25.83 -3.87
CA TYR A 443 -33.56 26.71 -3.00
C TYR A 443 -33.10 28.19 -3.12
N ILE A 444 -31.78 28.41 -3.08
CA ILE A 444 -31.17 29.72 -3.26
C ILE A 444 -31.49 30.31 -4.64
N CYS A 445 -31.41 29.51 -5.71
CA CYS A 445 -31.73 29.93 -7.07
C CYS A 445 -33.21 30.24 -7.29
N ILE A 446 -34.12 29.60 -6.57
CA ILE A 446 -35.57 29.87 -6.66
C ILE A 446 -35.95 31.12 -5.85
N ARG A 447 -35.29 31.35 -4.72
CA ARG A 447 -35.58 32.48 -3.83
C ARG A 447 -35.16 33.83 -4.42
N ASN A 448 -34.06 33.86 -5.16
CA ASN A 448 -33.45 35.06 -5.73
C ASN A 448 -33.84 35.24 -7.19
#